data_AF-A0A1C4UGG7-F1
#
_entry.id   AF-A0A1C4UGG7-F1
#
_cell.length_a   1.000
_cell.length_b   1.000
_cell.length_c   1.000
_cell.angle_alpha   90.00
_cell.angle_beta   90.00
_cell.angle_gamma   90.00
#
_symmetry.space_group_name_H-M   'P 1'
#
loop_
_entity.id
_entity.type
_entity.pdbx_description
1 polymer ?
#
loop_
_entity_poly.entity_id
_entity_poly.type
_entity_poly.pdbx_seq_one_letter_code
_entity_poly.pdbx_strand_id
1 'polypeptide(L)'
;MHDTPPAVPDFTSWPSFPFEGDLRVKHLEDPVPVEPPRKGEGNRECTACAAPDDAYIWVGERWRVRAMDRPTGLPMVLILESRSHLDLGDLPNLLAAELGVMTVRLEKAIRSLDGVARVHVNRWGDGSAHLHLWFLARPYGRLQLRGTFLSLWDSILPPISEQQWRENLAMVAAWLAEFGGRPLAEPPRIQWQAPSSIGTQSSSDAVGEDDGVGVIEAAEEIPEPADGPTDDAR
;
A
#
# COMPACT_ATOMS: atom_id res chain seq x y z
N MET A 1 24.42 22.66 12.55
CA MET A 1 23.45 23.77 12.44
C MET A 1 22.11 23.19 12.82
N HIS A 2 21.26 23.89 13.57
CA HIS A 2 19.96 23.34 13.93
C HIS A 2 19.05 23.37 12.70
N ASP A 3 19.08 22.29 11.94
CA ASP A 3 18.41 22.17 10.64
C ASP A 3 16.91 21.87 10.78
N THR A 4 16.39 21.76 12.02
CA THR A 4 14.95 21.60 12.29
C THR A 4 14.26 22.96 12.37
N PRO A 5 13.25 23.25 11.52
CA PRO A 5 12.48 24.47 11.60
C PRO A 5 11.77 24.61 12.97
N PRO A 6 11.77 25.80 13.58
CA PRO A 6 11.17 26.01 14.90
C PRO A 6 9.64 26.04 14.89
N ALA A 7 9.03 26.15 13.71
CA ALA A 7 7.58 26.27 13.52
C ALA A 7 7.06 25.18 12.58
N VAL A 8 5.78 24.80 12.77
CA VAL A 8 5.12 23.85 11.88
C VAL A 8 4.99 24.43 10.46
N PRO A 9 5.24 23.64 9.41
CA PRO A 9 5.16 24.13 8.03
C PRO A 9 3.73 24.45 7.58
N ASP A 10 3.59 25.32 6.59
CA ASP A 10 2.29 25.77 6.06
C ASP A 10 1.36 24.64 5.59
N PHE A 11 1.91 23.50 5.18
CA PHE A 11 1.09 22.37 4.72
C PHE A 11 0.19 21.78 5.81
N THR A 12 0.47 22.05 7.09
CA THR A 12 -0.40 21.62 8.19
C THR A 12 -1.74 22.36 8.21
N SER A 13 -1.84 23.49 7.50
CA SER A 13 -3.09 24.24 7.31
C SER A 13 -3.88 23.82 6.07
N TRP A 14 -3.33 22.93 5.24
CA TRP A 14 -4.01 22.53 4.01
C TRP A 14 -5.25 21.69 4.30
N PRO A 15 -6.35 21.85 3.56
CA PRO A 15 -7.57 21.06 3.76
C PRO A 15 -7.37 19.54 3.63
N SER A 16 -6.27 19.11 3.02
CA SER A 16 -5.91 17.69 2.86
C SER A 16 -5.06 17.14 4.00
N PHE A 17 -4.53 17.98 4.88
CA PHE A 17 -3.73 17.55 6.02
C PHE A 17 -4.66 16.86 7.04
N PRO A 18 -4.32 15.65 7.51
CA PRO A 18 -5.30 14.81 8.21
C PRO A 18 -5.42 15.05 9.71
N PHE A 19 -4.57 15.88 10.32
CA PHE A 19 -4.51 16.04 11.77
C PHE A 19 -4.88 17.46 12.19
N GLU A 20 -5.58 17.56 13.31
CA GLU A 20 -5.87 18.82 14.00
C GLU A 20 -5.25 18.76 15.41
N GLY A 21 -4.94 19.93 15.98
CA GLY A 21 -4.40 20.07 17.33
C GLY A 21 -3.03 20.75 17.40
N ASP A 22 -2.42 20.70 18.58
CA ASP A 22 -1.13 21.34 18.86
C ASP A 22 0.03 20.49 18.32
N LEU A 23 0.45 20.80 17.08
CA LEU A 23 1.53 20.09 16.39
C LEU A 23 2.89 20.73 16.66
N ARG A 24 3.93 19.89 16.66
CA ARG A 24 5.33 20.31 16.75
C ARG A 24 6.16 19.53 15.74
N VAL A 25 7.15 20.19 15.16
CA VAL A 25 8.13 19.52 14.30
C VAL A 25 9.00 18.64 15.19
N LYS A 26 9.12 17.34 14.84
CA LYS A 26 10.04 16.43 15.54
C LYS A 26 11.47 16.92 15.36
N HIS A 27 12.30 16.77 16.38
CA HIS A 27 13.72 17.03 16.27
C HIS A 27 14.32 16.13 15.18
N LEU A 28 15.01 16.72 14.21
CA LEU A 28 15.74 15.98 13.19
C LEU A 28 17.02 15.42 13.81
N GLU A 29 17.15 14.10 13.82
CA GLU A 29 18.35 13.42 14.30
C GLU A 29 19.56 13.70 13.41
N ASP A 30 20.76 13.54 13.96
CA ASP A 30 21.99 13.74 13.22
C ASP A 30 22.13 12.68 12.09
N PRO A 31 22.69 13.05 10.93
CA PRO A 31 22.92 12.09 9.86
C PRO A 31 23.81 10.93 10.28
N VAL A 32 23.42 9.71 9.92
CA VAL A 32 24.24 8.51 10.11
C VAL A 32 25.23 8.33 8.94
N PRO A 33 26.44 7.79 9.17
CA PRO A 33 27.43 7.60 8.11
C PRO A 33 27.07 6.47 7.13
N VAL A 34 26.27 5.49 7.57
CA VAL A 34 25.82 4.34 6.78
C VAL A 34 24.40 4.01 7.19
N GLU A 35 23.49 3.93 6.22
CA GLU A 35 22.11 3.50 6.45
C GLU A 35 22.03 1.97 6.65
N PRO A 36 21.10 1.48 7.48
CA PRO A 36 20.83 0.05 7.55
C PRO A 36 20.44 -0.51 6.17
N PRO A 37 20.92 -1.71 5.80
CA PRO A 37 20.58 -2.32 4.52
C PRO A 37 19.10 -2.68 4.46
N ARG A 38 18.52 -2.51 3.27
CA ARG A 38 17.09 -2.79 3.00
C ARG A 38 16.81 -4.30 2.97
N LYS A 39 15.53 -4.68 3.07
CA LYS A 39 15.12 -6.07 2.82
C LYS A 39 15.49 -6.48 1.39
N GLY A 40 16.06 -7.68 1.23
CA GLY A 40 16.56 -8.16 -0.06
C GLY A 40 17.88 -7.56 -0.54
N GLU A 41 18.51 -6.64 0.19
CA GLU A 41 19.78 -6.04 -0.24
C GLU A 41 20.97 -6.98 -0.02
N GLY A 42 21.85 -7.09 -1.02
CA GLY A 42 23.00 -8.00 -0.99
C GLY A 42 22.56 -9.46 -0.89
N ASN A 43 22.99 -10.15 0.18
CA ASN A 43 22.64 -11.56 0.42
C ASN A 43 21.43 -11.73 1.35
N ARG A 44 20.70 -10.65 1.67
CA ARG A 44 19.53 -10.72 2.56
C ARG A 44 18.35 -11.35 1.83
N GLU A 45 17.51 -12.05 2.59
CA GLU A 45 16.29 -12.63 2.03
C GLU A 45 15.36 -11.56 1.45
N CYS A 46 14.80 -11.86 0.29
CA CYS A 46 13.88 -10.98 -0.40
C CYS A 46 12.49 -11.61 -0.43
N THR A 47 11.54 -11.01 0.30
CA THR A 47 10.16 -11.50 0.41
C THR A 47 9.47 -11.60 -0.95
N ALA A 48 9.66 -10.61 -1.84
CA ALA A 48 9.05 -10.62 -3.17
C ALA A 48 9.65 -11.70 -4.10
N CYS A 49 10.93 -12.02 -3.96
CA CYS A 49 11.56 -13.11 -4.71
C CYS A 49 11.08 -14.49 -4.23
N ALA A 50 10.90 -14.64 -2.91
CA ALA A 50 10.42 -15.89 -2.31
C ALA A 50 8.89 -16.09 -2.46
N ALA A 51 8.14 -15.02 -2.72
CA ALA A 51 6.69 -15.06 -2.81
C ALA A 51 6.22 -15.93 -4.00
N PRO A 52 5.39 -16.97 -3.76
CA PRO A 52 4.76 -17.74 -4.82
C PRO A 52 3.78 -16.89 -5.62
N ASP A 53 3.46 -17.33 -6.83
CA ASP A 53 2.56 -16.61 -7.74
C ASP A 53 1.15 -16.42 -7.16
N ASP A 54 0.66 -17.33 -6.31
CA ASP A 54 -0.67 -17.26 -5.68
C ASP A 54 -0.80 -16.17 -4.60
N ALA A 55 0.30 -15.55 -4.18
CA ALA A 55 0.29 -14.36 -3.33
C ALA A 55 -0.10 -13.07 -4.10
N TYR A 56 -0.30 -13.15 -5.41
CA TYR A 56 -0.57 -12.02 -6.29
C TYR A 56 -1.99 -12.10 -6.86
N ILE A 57 -2.56 -10.94 -7.23
CA ILE A 57 -3.86 -10.89 -7.89
C ILE A 57 -3.76 -11.08 -9.41
N TRP A 58 -2.58 -10.81 -9.97
CA TRP A 58 -2.27 -11.00 -11.37
C TRP A 58 -0.78 -11.26 -11.54
N VAL A 59 -0.44 -12.21 -12.42
CA VAL A 59 0.95 -12.56 -12.74
C VAL A 59 1.18 -12.55 -14.24
N GLY A 60 2.18 -11.82 -14.68
CA GLY A 60 2.71 -11.84 -16.04
C GLY A 60 4.08 -12.47 -16.11
N GLU A 61 4.68 -12.44 -17.30
CA GLU A 61 6.01 -13.01 -17.55
C GLU A 61 7.13 -12.27 -16.80
N ARG A 62 7.03 -10.94 -16.68
CA ARG A 62 8.07 -10.08 -16.06
C ARG A 62 7.58 -9.23 -14.89
N TRP A 63 6.26 -9.14 -14.73
CA TRP A 63 5.60 -8.28 -13.76
C TRP A 63 4.56 -9.05 -12.97
N ARG A 64 4.32 -8.64 -11.72
CA ARG A 64 3.27 -9.18 -10.86
C ARG A 64 2.57 -8.03 -10.14
N VAL A 65 1.29 -8.20 -9.82
CA VAL A 65 0.51 -7.19 -9.09
C VAL A 65 -0.01 -7.81 -7.80
N ARG A 66 0.38 -7.22 -6.68
CA ARG A 66 0.01 -7.65 -5.33
C ARG A 66 -0.99 -6.67 -4.72
N ALA A 67 -1.89 -7.20 -3.90
CA ALA A 67 -2.78 -6.40 -3.04
C ALA A 67 -2.29 -6.42 -1.60
N MET A 68 -2.90 -5.57 -0.77
CA MET A 68 -2.71 -5.65 0.68
C MET A 68 -3.29 -6.97 1.21
N ASP A 69 -2.88 -7.39 2.40
CA ASP A 69 -3.36 -8.66 2.96
C ASP A 69 -4.83 -8.57 3.45
N ARG A 70 -5.35 -7.35 3.62
CA ARG A 70 -6.73 -7.03 4.03
C ARG A 70 -7.17 -5.67 3.42
N PRO A 71 -8.48 -5.36 3.36
CA PRO A 71 -8.95 -4.06 2.87
C PRO A 71 -8.38 -2.89 3.68
N THR A 72 -8.16 -1.75 3.00
CA THR A 72 -7.69 -0.50 3.59
C THR A 72 -8.75 0.59 3.46
N GLY A 73 -8.47 1.80 3.96
CA GLY A 73 -9.39 2.93 3.92
C GLY A 73 -9.70 3.45 2.51
N LEU A 74 -8.86 3.14 1.52
CA LEU A 74 -9.06 3.49 0.13
C LEU A 74 -9.78 2.39 -0.67
N PRO A 75 -10.49 2.76 -1.76
CA PRO A 75 -11.14 1.80 -2.65
C PRO A 75 -10.23 0.68 -3.20
N MET A 76 -8.94 0.99 -3.38
CA MET A 76 -7.94 0.05 -3.83
C MET A 76 -6.52 0.57 -3.55
N VAL A 77 -5.66 -0.31 -3.05
CA VAL A 77 -4.21 -0.11 -2.92
C VAL A 77 -3.51 -1.33 -3.50
N LEU A 78 -2.68 -1.12 -4.52
CA LEU A 78 -1.96 -2.19 -5.21
C LEU A 78 -0.48 -1.87 -5.33
N ILE A 79 0.31 -2.93 -5.43
CA ILE A 79 1.75 -2.87 -5.65
C ILE A 79 2.08 -3.60 -6.96
N LEU A 80 2.74 -2.90 -7.88
CA LEU A 80 3.35 -3.51 -9.06
C LEU A 80 4.81 -3.87 -8.75
N GLU A 81 5.19 -5.12 -8.97
CA GLU A 81 6.55 -5.62 -8.73
C GLU A 81 7.12 -6.27 -9.99
N SER A 82 8.44 -6.16 -10.20
CA SER A 82 9.14 -7.00 -11.16
C SER A 82 9.21 -8.45 -10.65
N ARG A 83 9.35 -9.42 -11.56
CA ARG A 83 9.71 -10.79 -11.17
C ARG A 83 11.19 -10.89 -10.82
N SER A 84 12.05 -10.27 -11.63
CA SER A 84 13.48 -10.18 -11.37
C SER A 84 13.75 -9.27 -10.18
N HIS A 85 14.72 -9.66 -9.36
CA HIS A 85 15.26 -8.82 -8.30
C HIS A 85 16.06 -7.67 -8.91
N LEU A 86 15.44 -6.50 -9.02
CA LEU A 86 16.02 -5.28 -9.58
C LEU A 86 15.53 -4.11 -8.72
N ASP A 87 16.33 -3.07 -8.52
CA ASP A 87 15.80 -1.77 -8.11
C ASP A 87 15.42 -0.94 -9.35
N LEU A 88 14.78 0.20 -9.16
CA LEU A 88 14.33 1.07 -10.25
C LEU A 88 15.49 1.51 -11.16
N GLY A 89 16.64 1.83 -10.57
CA GLY A 89 17.85 2.25 -11.30
C GLY A 89 18.52 1.14 -12.09
N ASP A 90 18.23 -0.12 -11.76
CA ASP A 90 18.86 -1.29 -12.39
C ASP A 90 18.06 -1.81 -13.59
N LEU A 91 16.90 -1.21 -13.89
CA LEU A 91 16.04 -1.67 -14.96
C LEU A 91 16.73 -1.53 -16.33
N PRO A 92 16.86 -2.61 -17.12
CA PRO A 92 17.26 -2.49 -18.52
C PRO A 92 16.16 -1.76 -19.31
N ASN A 93 16.56 -1.10 -20.41
CA ASN A 93 15.67 -0.25 -21.22
C ASN A 93 14.33 -0.90 -21.60
N LEU A 94 14.31 -2.21 -21.88
CA LEU A 94 13.08 -2.92 -22.21
C LEU A 94 12.14 -3.00 -21.00
N LEU A 95 12.65 -3.32 -19.81
CA LEU A 95 11.84 -3.34 -18.58
C LEU A 95 11.42 -1.93 -18.16
N ALA A 96 12.27 -0.92 -18.34
CA ALA A 96 11.90 0.47 -18.08
C ALA A 96 10.74 0.94 -19.00
N ALA A 97 10.76 0.55 -20.28
CA ALA A 97 9.66 0.82 -21.20
C ALA A 97 8.37 0.08 -20.79
N GLU A 98 8.48 -1.19 -20.41
CA GLU A 98 7.35 -1.97 -19.91
C GLU A 98 6.78 -1.43 -18.60
N LEU A 99 7.62 -0.92 -17.69
CA LEU A 99 7.17 -0.28 -16.47
C LEU A 99 6.22 0.87 -16.79
N GLY A 100 6.58 1.75 -17.74
CA GLY A 100 5.70 2.85 -18.16
C GLY A 100 4.36 2.36 -18.72
N VAL A 101 4.37 1.28 -19.51
CA VAL A 101 3.14 0.65 -20.02
C VAL A 101 2.30 0.06 -18.89
N MET A 102 2.92 -0.65 -17.95
CA MET A 102 2.26 -1.25 -16.80
C MET A 102 1.67 -0.19 -15.86
N THR A 103 2.37 0.92 -15.64
CA THR A 103 1.85 2.05 -14.87
C THR A 103 0.56 2.59 -15.48
N VAL A 104 0.51 2.81 -16.81
CA VAL A 104 -0.70 3.30 -17.49
C VAL A 104 -1.82 2.26 -17.45
N ARG A 105 -1.50 0.98 -17.63
CA ARG A 105 -2.46 -0.12 -17.59
C ARG A 105 -3.12 -0.23 -16.21
N LEU A 106 -2.31 -0.25 -15.16
CA LEU A 106 -2.81 -0.39 -13.80
C LEU A 106 -3.57 0.87 -13.35
N GLU A 107 -3.12 2.06 -13.73
CA GLU A 107 -3.87 3.32 -13.54
C GLU A 107 -5.27 3.23 -14.15
N LYS A 108 -5.38 2.78 -15.40
CA LYS A 108 -6.67 2.66 -16.10
C LYS A 108 -7.57 1.61 -15.46
N ALA A 109 -7.02 0.43 -15.11
CA ALA A 109 -7.76 -0.63 -14.46
C ALA A 109 -8.36 -0.15 -13.13
N ILE A 110 -7.54 0.47 -12.28
CA ILE A 110 -7.99 0.99 -10.98
C ILE A 110 -8.98 2.15 -11.17
N ARG A 111 -8.74 3.06 -12.13
CA ARG A 111 -9.64 4.18 -12.39
C ARG A 111 -10.99 3.75 -12.99
N SER A 112 -11.08 2.57 -13.60
CA SER A 112 -12.36 2.01 -14.06
C SER A 112 -13.24 1.44 -12.95
N LEU A 113 -12.72 1.32 -11.72
CA LEU A 113 -13.52 0.93 -10.57
C LEU A 113 -14.52 2.03 -10.21
N ASP A 114 -15.72 1.62 -9.79
CA ASP A 114 -16.75 2.55 -9.33
C ASP A 114 -16.26 3.36 -8.12
N GLY A 115 -16.58 4.66 -8.13
CA GLY A 115 -16.21 5.56 -7.05
C GLY A 115 -14.71 5.90 -6.99
N VAL A 116 -13.88 5.50 -7.95
CA VAL A 116 -12.49 5.96 -8.07
C VAL A 116 -12.42 7.15 -9.01
N ALA A 117 -11.65 8.17 -8.64
CA ALA A 117 -11.57 9.38 -9.44
C ALA A 117 -10.16 9.74 -9.89
N ARG A 118 -9.12 9.40 -9.12
CA ARG A 118 -7.70 9.48 -9.55
C ARG A 118 -6.93 8.33 -8.93
N VAL A 119 -5.79 7.97 -9.52
CA VAL A 119 -4.84 7.02 -8.94
C VAL A 119 -3.53 7.76 -8.71
N HIS A 120 -2.98 7.69 -7.50
CA HIS A 120 -1.64 8.19 -7.21
C HIS A 120 -0.64 7.06 -7.39
N VAL A 121 0.46 7.32 -8.09
CA VAL A 121 1.52 6.35 -8.34
C VAL A 121 2.77 6.82 -7.60
N ASN A 122 3.30 6.00 -6.71
CA ASN A 122 4.44 6.37 -5.85
C ASN A 122 5.52 5.29 -5.89
N ARG A 123 6.78 5.73 -5.87
CA ARG A 123 7.92 4.88 -5.54
C ARG A 123 8.42 5.32 -4.15
N TRP A 124 8.21 4.49 -3.15
CA TRP A 124 8.95 4.48 -1.89
C TRP A 124 9.72 3.18 -1.82
N GLY A 125 10.93 3.17 -1.30
CA GLY A 125 11.73 1.92 -1.30
C GLY A 125 12.96 2.02 -0.46
N ASP A 126 12.77 2.68 0.67
CA ASP A 126 13.63 2.68 1.84
C ASP A 126 13.46 1.35 2.61
N GLY A 127 12.35 0.61 2.40
CA GLY A 127 12.08 -0.66 3.08
C GLY A 127 12.48 -1.94 2.33
N SER A 128 12.71 -1.88 1.01
CA SER A 128 13.02 -3.07 0.19
C SER A 128 13.86 -2.68 -1.03
N ALA A 129 14.86 -3.52 -1.35
CA ALA A 129 15.67 -3.40 -2.56
C ALA A 129 14.96 -3.92 -3.83
N HIS A 130 13.90 -4.72 -3.66
CA HIS A 130 13.11 -5.23 -4.78
C HIS A 130 12.16 -4.15 -5.30
N LEU A 131 12.19 -3.90 -6.61
CA LEU A 131 11.37 -2.88 -7.27
C LEU A 131 9.89 -3.12 -7.04
N HIS A 132 9.26 -2.10 -6.47
CA HIS A 132 7.83 -2.06 -6.27
C HIS A 132 7.29 -0.62 -6.44
N LEU A 133 6.15 -0.47 -7.11
CA LEU A 133 5.44 0.80 -7.25
C LEU A 133 4.05 0.70 -6.64
N TRP A 134 3.69 1.70 -5.85
CA TRP A 134 2.41 1.79 -5.16
C TRP A 134 1.38 2.54 -5.99
N PHE A 135 0.16 2.02 -6.03
CA PHE A 135 -1.00 2.62 -6.69
C PHE A 135 -2.12 2.81 -5.67
N LEU A 136 -2.44 4.06 -5.36
CA LEU A 136 -3.46 4.42 -4.36
C LEU A 136 -4.67 5.02 -5.06
N ALA A 137 -5.83 4.37 -4.94
CA ALA A 137 -7.07 4.83 -5.55
C ALA A 137 -7.69 5.95 -4.71
N ARG A 138 -7.69 7.18 -5.23
CA ARG A 138 -8.39 8.29 -4.59
C ARG A 138 -9.88 8.21 -4.92
N PRO A 139 -10.77 8.19 -3.91
CA PRO A 139 -12.20 8.13 -4.12
C PRO A 139 -12.77 9.40 -4.76
N TYR A 140 -13.86 9.23 -5.50
CA TYR A 140 -14.65 10.29 -6.10
C TYR A 140 -15.35 11.14 -5.02
N GLY A 141 -15.51 12.44 -5.30
CA GLY A 141 -16.20 13.38 -4.41
C GLY A 141 -15.49 13.74 -3.10
N ARG A 142 -14.42 13.03 -2.70
CA ARG A 142 -13.66 13.30 -1.48
C ARG A 142 -12.45 14.20 -1.76
N LEU A 143 -12.64 15.52 -1.68
CA LEU A 143 -11.60 16.50 -2.04
C LEU A 143 -10.48 16.63 -0.99
N GLN A 144 -10.74 16.32 0.28
CA GLN A 144 -9.70 16.30 1.34
C GLN A 144 -8.63 15.23 1.07
N LEU A 145 -8.96 14.16 0.35
CA LEU A 145 -8.02 13.09 0.00
C LEU A 145 -7.14 13.43 -1.22
N ARG A 146 -7.02 14.71 -1.60
CA ARG A 146 -6.19 15.12 -2.74
C ARG A 146 -4.73 15.28 -2.33
N GLY A 147 -3.84 14.97 -3.27
CA GLY A 147 -2.42 15.28 -3.13
C GLY A 147 -1.69 14.38 -2.14
N THR A 148 -0.72 14.97 -1.45
CA THR A 148 0.40 14.28 -0.79
C THR A 148 0.01 13.38 0.38
N PHE A 149 -1.09 13.67 1.09
CA PHE A 149 -1.44 12.98 2.33
C PHE A 149 -2.34 11.75 2.14
N LEU A 150 -2.56 11.29 0.90
CA LEU A 150 -3.47 10.19 0.61
C LEU A 150 -3.09 8.88 1.33
N SER A 151 -1.79 8.58 1.47
CA SER A 151 -1.32 7.39 2.20
C SER A 151 -1.56 7.47 3.71
N LEU A 152 -1.48 8.67 4.30
CA LEU A 152 -1.84 8.88 5.70
C LEU A 152 -3.35 8.70 5.89
N TRP A 153 -4.16 9.28 5.01
CA TRP A 153 -5.60 9.09 5.03
C TRP A 153 -6.01 7.62 4.89
N ASP A 154 -5.33 6.83 4.06
CA ASP A 154 -5.58 5.38 3.93
C ASP A 154 -5.42 4.62 5.25
N SER A 155 -4.47 5.06 6.10
CA SER A 155 -4.21 4.46 7.41
C SER A 155 -5.19 4.92 8.49
N ILE A 156 -5.88 6.04 8.27
CA ILE A 156 -6.80 6.67 9.23
C ILE A 156 -8.25 6.26 8.96
N LEU A 157 -8.62 6.15 7.69
CA LEU A 157 -9.99 5.86 7.30
C LEU A 157 -10.36 4.41 7.63
N PRO A 158 -11.63 4.16 8.02
CA PRO A 158 -12.10 2.80 8.22
C PRO A 158 -12.00 2.02 6.91
N PRO A 159 -11.62 0.73 6.96
CA PRO A 159 -11.45 -0.06 5.76
C PRO A 159 -12.77 -0.22 5.00
N ILE A 160 -12.70 -0.32 3.68
CA ILE A 160 -13.86 -0.72 2.87
C ILE A 160 -14.29 -2.15 3.20
N SER A 161 -15.51 -2.53 2.81
CA SER A 161 -15.97 -3.91 3.04
C SER A 161 -15.10 -4.92 2.27
N GLU A 162 -14.85 -6.07 2.89
CA GLU A 162 -14.07 -7.14 2.26
C GLU A 162 -14.68 -7.60 0.95
N GLN A 163 -16.02 -7.63 0.86
CA GLN A 163 -16.73 -7.96 -0.37
C GLN A 163 -16.38 -6.96 -1.49
N GLN A 164 -16.56 -5.66 -1.27
CA GLN A 164 -16.24 -4.64 -2.26
C GLN A 164 -14.76 -4.69 -2.67
N TRP A 165 -13.89 -4.94 -1.70
CA TRP A 165 -12.45 -5.07 -1.95
C TRP A 165 -12.14 -6.26 -2.87
N ARG A 166 -12.68 -7.44 -2.59
CA ARG A 166 -12.49 -8.64 -3.43
C ARG A 166 -13.08 -8.46 -4.84
N GLU A 167 -14.23 -7.81 -4.97
CA GLU A 167 -14.82 -7.44 -6.26
C GLU A 167 -13.87 -6.52 -7.06
N ASN A 168 -13.32 -5.50 -6.41
CA ASN A 168 -12.35 -4.59 -7.02
C ASN A 168 -11.07 -5.31 -7.46
N LEU A 169 -10.53 -6.22 -6.64
CA LEU A 169 -9.35 -7.02 -7.01
C LEU A 169 -9.60 -7.88 -8.25
N ALA A 170 -10.75 -8.55 -8.30
CA ALA A 170 -11.13 -9.38 -9.44
C ALA A 170 -11.28 -8.56 -10.73
N MET A 171 -11.92 -7.38 -10.64
CA MET A 171 -12.05 -6.47 -11.79
C MET A 171 -10.70 -6.00 -12.31
N VAL A 172 -9.79 -5.56 -11.44
CA VAL A 172 -8.45 -5.12 -11.85
C VAL A 172 -7.65 -6.28 -12.46
N ALA A 173 -7.67 -7.46 -11.83
CA ALA A 173 -6.97 -8.64 -12.33
C ALA A 173 -7.48 -9.06 -13.71
N ALA A 174 -8.81 -9.11 -13.89
CA ALA A 174 -9.44 -9.43 -15.17
C ALA A 174 -9.10 -8.40 -16.26
N TRP A 175 -9.11 -7.11 -15.93
CA TRP A 175 -8.74 -6.04 -16.86
C TRP A 175 -7.29 -6.19 -17.34
N LEU A 176 -6.35 -6.50 -16.43
CA LEU A 176 -4.95 -6.71 -16.80
C LEU A 176 -4.78 -7.94 -17.72
N ALA A 177 -5.58 -8.98 -17.51
CA ALA A 177 -5.55 -10.21 -18.31
C ALA A 177 -5.89 -9.98 -19.79
N GLU A 178 -6.62 -8.91 -20.14
CA GLU A 178 -6.87 -8.52 -21.54
C GLU A 178 -5.58 -8.19 -22.31
N PHE A 179 -4.51 -7.85 -21.59
CA PHE A 179 -3.19 -7.53 -22.16
C PHE A 179 -2.15 -8.64 -21.94
N GLY A 180 -2.61 -9.82 -21.51
CA GLY A 180 -1.77 -10.99 -21.19
C GLY A 180 -1.62 -11.25 -19.68
N GLY A 181 -0.81 -12.25 -19.35
CA GLY A 181 -0.68 -12.75 -17.98
C GLY A 181 -1.91 -13.56 -17.53
N ARG A 182 -1.95 -13.88 -16.22
CA ARG A 182 -3.02 -14.68 -15.61
C ARG A 182 -3.63 -13.92 -14.44
N PRO A 183 -4.96 -13.73 -14.41
CA PRO A 183 -5.64 -13.25 -13.23
C PRO A 183 -5.71 -14.38 -12.19
N LEU A 184 -5.51 -14.03 -10.92
CA LEU A 184 -5.56 -14.95 -9.78
C LEU A 184 -6.59 -14.51 -8.73
N ALA A 185 -7.00 -13.23 -8.74
CA ALA A 185 -8.17 -12.78 -7.99
C ALA A 185 -9.47 -13.21 -8.71
N GLU A 186 -10.28 -14.01 -8.03
CA GLU A 186 -11.60 -14.40 -8.51
C GLU A 186 -12.70 -13.48 -7.97
N PRO A 187 -13.72 -13.15 -8.77
CA PRO A 187 -14.87 -12.42 -8.28
C PRO A 187 -15.60 -13.24 -7.21
N PRO A 188 -16.21 -12.60 -6.19
CA PRO A 188 -17.00 -13.35 -5.22
C PRO A 188 -18.11 -14.11 -5.94
N ARG A 189 -18.33 -15.35 -5.49
CA ARG A 189 -19.37 -16.21 -6.07
C ARG A 189 -20.72 -15.53 -5.86
N ILE A 190 -21.44 -15.31 -6.96
CA ILE A 190 -22.84 -14.86 -6.90
C ILE A 190 -23.61 -15.91 -6.11
N GLN A 191 -24.05 -15.56 -4.91
CA GLN A 191 -25.00 -16.37 -4.15
C GLN A 191 -26.36 -16.20 -4.81
N TRP A 192 -26.63 -17.02 -5.82
CA TRP A 192 -27.95 -17.12 -6.42
C TRP A 192 -28.93 -17.64 -5.36
N GLN A 193 -29.52 -16.72 -4.61
CA GLN A 193 -30.73 -17.02 -3.85
C GLN A 193 -31.86 -17.13 -4.87
N ALA A 194 -32.27 -18.37 -5.15
CA ALA A 194 -33.52 -18.60 -5.88
C ALA A 194 -34.64 -17.84 -5.16
N PRO A 195 -35.50 -17.08 -5.85
CA PRO A 195 -36.58 -16.32 -5.21
C PRO A 195 -37.53 -17.30 -4.53
N SER A 196 -37.28 -17.54 -3.26
CA SER A 196 -38.05 -18.46 -2.44
C SER A 196 -38.91 -17.59 -1.54
N SER A 197 -40.18 -17.45 -1.94
CA SER A 197 -41.36 -17.03 -1.16
C SER A 197 -41.20 -15.87 -0.17
N ILE A 198 -41.98 -14.80 -0.37
CA ILE A 198 -42.26 -13.77 0.64
C ILE A 198 -42.72 -14.47 1.93
N GLY A 199 -41.82 -14.54 2.90
CA GLY A 199 -42.02 -15.17 4.20
C GLY A 199 -41.54 -14.21 5.29
N THR A 200 -42.42 -13.95 6.25
CA THR A 200 -42.37 -12.95 7.31
C THR A 200 -41.00 -12.80 7.99
N GLN A 201 -40.49 -11.57 8.03
CA GLN A 201 -39.33 -11.16 8.83
C GLN A 201 -39.55 -11.51 10.31
N SER A 202 -38.57 -12.17 10.91
CA SER A 202 -38.37 -12.14 12.36
C SER A 202 -36.95 -11.69 12.64
N SER A 203 -36.86 -10.57 13.35
CA SER A 203 -35.64 -9.88 13.76
C SER A 203 -34.93 -10.61 14.89
N SER A 204 -33.62 -10.75 14.79
CA SER A 204 -32.75 -10.82 15.97
C SER A 204 -31.34 -10.35 15.61
N ASP A 205 -30.96 -9.25 16.25
CA ASP A 205 -29.62 -8.65 16.28
C ASP A 205 -28.57 -9.59 16.90
N ALA A 206 -27.33 -9.46 16.45
CA ALA A 206 -26.15 -9.56 17.32
C ALA A 206 -24.95 -8.88 16.64
N VAL A 207 -24.52 -7.77 17.25
CA VAL A 207 -23.33 -6.99 16.92
C VAL A 207 -22.09 -7.75 17.42
N GLY A 208 -21.11 -7.96 16.54
CA GLY A 208 -19.77 -8.42 16.91
C GLY A 208 -18.77 -7.30 16.63
N GLU A 209 -18.14 -6.80 17.70
CA GLU A 209 -16.99 -5.88 17.63
C GLU A 209 -15.78 -6.62 17.05
N ASP A 210 -15.14 -6.02 16.04
CA ASP A 210 -13.87 -6.47 15.46
C ASP A 210 -12.81 -5.39 15.72
N ASP A 211 -11.87 -5.71 16.63
CA ASP A 211 -10.71 -4.88 16.95
C ASP A 211 -9.69 -4.99 15.81
N GLY A 212 -9.81 -4.08 14.84
CA GLY A 212 -8.85 -3.92 13.75
C GLY A 212 -7.54 -3.30 14.23
N VAL A 213 -6.56 -4.12 14.57
CA VAL A 213 -5.16 -3.64 14.72
C VAL A 213 -4.56 -3.41 13.34
N GLY A 214 -4.51 -2.13 12.97
CA GLY A 214 -3.90 -1.65 11.75
C GLY A 214 -2.38 -1.61 11.81
N VAL A 215 -1.69 -2.74 11.58
CA VAL A 215 -0.22 -2.74 11.51
C VAL A 215 0.24 -2.31 10.11
N ILE A 216 0.63 -1.05 9.99
CA ILE A 216 1.70 -0.63 9.08
C ILE A 216 3.02 -0.87 9.81
N GLU A 217 3.70 -1.99 9.51
CA GLU A 217 5.05 -2.23 10.00
C GLU A 217 6.03 -1.36 9.20
N ALA A 218 6.23 -0.13 9.67
CA ALA A 218 7.30 0.77 9.25
C ALA A 218 8.18 1.23 10.43
N ALA A 219 8.12 0.54 11.57
CA ALA A 219 8.96 0.86 12.72
C ALA A 219 9.22 -0.37 13.61
N GLU A 220 10.17 -1.21 13.22
CA GLU A 220 11.05 -1.88 14.18
C GLU A 220 12.50 -1.73 13.69
N GLU A 221 13.42 -1.59 14.64
CA GLU A 221 14.87 -1.33 14.55
C GLU A 221 15.36 0.12 14.44
N ILE A 222 15.31 0.83 15.58
CA ILE A 222 16.50 1.56 16.06
C ILE A 222 17.00 0.77 17.28
N PRO A 223 18.16 0.11 17.25
CA PRO A 223 18.76 -0.46 18.45
C PRO A 223 19.08 0.67 19.44
N GLU A 224 18.65 0.55 20.69
CA GLU A 224 19.13 1.45 21.74
C GLU A 224 20.66 1.37 21.82
N PRO A 225 21.36 2.50 22.01
CA PRO A 225 22.81 2.48 22.14
C PRO A 225 23.18 1.65 23.37
N ALA A 226 24.02 0.64 23.18
CA ALA A 226 24.56 -0.16 24.26
C ALA A 226 25.25 0.75 25.29
N ASP A 227 24.83 0.62 26.55
CA ASP A 227 25.50 1.24 27.69
C ASP A 227 27.01 0.97 27.61
N GLY A 228 27.78 2.06 27.59
CA GLY A 228 29.24 2.01 27.68
C GLY A 228 29.69 1.36 28.99
N PRO A 229 30.93 0.84 29.04
CA PRO A 229 31.40 0.07 30.18
C PRO A 229 31.42 0.93 31.44
N THR A 230 30.79 0.44 32.50
CA THR A 230 31.00 0.90 33.87
C THR A 230 32.48 0.75 34.22
N ASP A 231 33.16 1.89 34.33
CA ASP A 231 34.51 1.97 34.87
C ASP A 231 34.44 1.73 36.38
N ASP A 232 34.87 0.54 36.79
CA ASP A 232 35.01 0.15 38.19
C ASP A 232 36.49 -0.22 38.41
N ALA A 233 37.33 0.79 38.68
CA ALA A 233 38.63 0.60 39.33
C ALA A 233 39.25 1.91 39.87
N ARG A 234 38.98 2.16 41.16
CA ARG A 234 39.89 2.68 42.20
C ARG A 234 39.84 4.15 42.60
#